data_AF-G9QPD3-F1
#
_entry.id   AF-G9QPD3-F1
#
_cell.length_a   1.000
_cell.length_b   1.000
_cell.length_c   1.000
_cell.angle_alpha   90.00
_cell.angle_beta   90.00
_cell.angle_gamma   90.00
#
_symmetry.space_group_name_H-M   'P 1'
#
loop_
_entity.id
_entity.type
_entity.pdbx_description
1 polymer ?
#
loop_
_entity_poly.entity_id
_entity_poly.type
_entity_poly.pdbx_seq_one_letter_code
_entity_poly.pdbx_strand_id
1 'polypeptide(L)'
;MFRMTDSYWIEKNNQNGPYYEQKQTDRSGSGKTMEKTIYIRMRNKLQCPELQKLLLKDLAQIIAPEPYLNTLQNLPIYQIRKEDKNFIIIDVIKVIDQVLKVFPQADVQTIGPAQTIVEVIYKKKKASPLLFISVWLLLFIGAAFTIMNFHEDVSMGKVHRELYRIITGKEDQNPLIFQIPYSLGLGVGMILFFNHVFQKRINEEPSPLEVEMFNYQQDLDQYMIVHENKESMKELKDD
;
A
#
# COMPACT_ATOMS: atom_id res chain seq x y z
N MET A 1 -71.92 8.08 -25.46
CA MET A 1 -72.11 9.04 -24.35
C MET A 1 -70.84 9.87 -24.26
N PHE A 2 -71.01 11.19 -24.28
CA PHE A 2 -69.99 12.22 -24.47
C PHE A 2 -69.16 12.51 -23.19
N ARG A 3 -67.97 13.12 -23.40
CA ARG A 3 -67.19 14.06 -22.55
C ARG A 3 -66.22 13.49 -21.49
N MET A 4 -64.90 13.67 -21.70
CA MET A 4 -64.00 14.78 -21.25
C MET A 4 -63.48 14.47 -19.82
N THR A 5 -62.19 14.46 -19.49
CA THR A 5 -61.17 15.50 -19.71
C THR A 5 -59.73 14.98 -19.64
N ASP A 6 -58.88 15.64 -20.42
CA ASP A 6 -57.41 15.61 -20.45
C ASP A 6 -56.74 15.95 -19.11
N SER A 7 -55.55 15.39 -18.88
CA SER A 7 -54.30 16.15 -18.62
C SER A 7 -53.19 15.19 -18.16
N TYR A 8 -51.94 15.49 -18.52
CA TYR A 8 -50.69 14.79 -18.18
C TYR A 8 -50.16 13.69 -19.12
N TRP A 9 -50.43 13.78 -20.42
CA TRP A 9 -49.46 13.32 -21.43
C TRP A 9 -49.66 14.15 -22.70
N ILE A 10 -48.81 15.17 -22.91
CA ILE A 10 -48.36 15.76 -24.18
C ILE A 10 -47.76 17.13 -23.83
N GLU A 11 -46.43 17.22 -23.86
CA GLU A 11 -45.80 18.38 -24.47
C GLU A 11 -44.53 17.89 -25.17
N LYS A 12 -44.71 17.62 -26.46
CA LYS A 12 -43.64 17.34 -27.40
C LYS A 12 -43.22 18.68 -28.01
N ASN A 13 -41.91 18.82 -28.19
CA ASN A 13 -41.21 19.65 -29.17
C ASN A 13 -40.89 21.10 -28.80
N ASN A 14 -39.63 21.41 -29.14
CA ASN A 14 -39.04 22.71 -29.43
C ASN A 14 -38.29 23.36 -28.27
N GLN A 15 -36.96 23.19 -28.26
CA GLN A 15 -36.05 24.31 -28.53
C GLN A 15 -34.59 23.83 -28.51
N ASN A 16 -34.01 23.75 -29.70
CA ASN A 16 -32.57 23.94 -29.88
C ASN A 16 -32.22 25.31 -29.28
N GLY A 17 -31.44 25.29 -28.20
CA GLY A 17 -30.96 26.46 -27.47
C GLY A 17 -29.47 26.30 -27.10
N PRO A 18 -28.73 27.38 -26.87
CA PRO A 18 -27.58 27.71 -27.69
C PRO A 18 -26.24 27.51 -26.97
N TYR A 19 -25.92 26.29 -26.54
CA TYR A 19 -24.70 26.04 -25.75
C TYR A 19 -23.59 25.26 -26.45
N TYR A 20 -23.75 24.93 -27.74
CA TYR A 20 -22.71 24.23 -28.50
C TYR A 20 -22.50 24.78 -29.91
N GLU A 21 -22.33 26.09 -30.07
CA GLU A 21 -21.60 26.62 -31.24
C GLU A 21 -21.17 28.07 -30.97
N GLN A 22 -19.97 28.44 -31.43
CA GLN A 22 -19.35 29.79 -31.42
C GLN A 22 -18.54 30.19 -30.18
N LYS A 23 -17.31 29.65 -30.11
CA LYS A 23 -16.12 30.50 -30.00
C LYS A 23 -14.89 29.78 -30.59
N GLN A 24 -14.88 29.65 -31.91
CA GLN A 24 -13.63 29.78 -32.66
C GLN A 24 -13.59 31.19 -33.25
N THR A 25 -12.37 31.71 -33.39
CA THR A 25 -11.96 33.01 -33.94
C THR A 25 -12.19 34.24 -33.05
N ASP A 26 -11.20 34.57 -32.22
CA ASP A 26 -10.23 35.60 -32.62
C ASP A 26 -8.99 35.66 -31.70
N ARG A 27 -7.81 35.73 -32.35
CA ARG A 27 -6.51 36.24 -31.86
C ARG A 27 -5.74 35.32 -30.88
N SER A 28 -4.83 34.50 -31.43
CA SER A 28 -3.41 34.86 -31.59
C SER A 28 -2.70 35.06 -30.24
N GLY A 29 -1.99 34.03 -29.77
CA GLY A 29 -1.03 34.15 -28.68
C GLY A 29 -1.18 33.15 -27.53
N SER A 30 -1.00 31.85 -27.76
CA SER A 30 -0.44 30.94 -26.74
C SER A 30 0.01 29.59 -27.32
N GLY A 31 0.71 29.62 -28.45
CA GLY A 31 1.41 28.45 -28.99
C GLY A 31 2.84 28.30 -28.45
N LYS A 32 3.13 28.76 -27.23
CA LYS A 32 4.51 28.91 -26.72
C LYS A 32 4.84 28.16 -25.42
N THR A 33 3.97 27.27 -24.93
CA THR A 33 4.12 26.70 -23.57
C THR A 33 4.25 25.18 -23.49
N MET A 34 4.15 24.42 -24.57
CA MET A 34 4.35 22.95 -24.52
C MET A 34 5.81 22.51 -24.71
N GLU A 35 6.70 23.39 -25.18
CA GLU A 35 8.10 23.01 -25.47
C GLU A 35 9.01 22.97 -24.24
N LYS A 36 8.53 23.40 -23.06
CA LYS A 36 9.38 23.51 -21.84
C LYS A 36 8.73 22.98 -20.56
N THR A 37 7.60 22.30 -20.64
CA THR A 37 6.97 21.70 -19.45
C THR A 37 7.61 20.36 -19.12
N ILE A 38 8.07 20.22 -17.87
CA ILE A 38 8.65 19.00 -17.30
C ILE A 38 7.69 18.48 -16.25
N TYR A 39 7.20 17.26 -16.43
CA TYR A 39 6.38 16.58 -15.44
C TYR A 39 7.26 15.65 -14.60
N ILE A 40 7.19 15.81 -13.28
CA ILE A 40 7.94 15.01 -12.32
C ILE A 40 6.95 14.30 -11.40
N ARG A 41 6.97 12.97 -11.42
CA ARG A 41 6.22 12.14 -10.49
C ARG A 41 7.18 11.43 -9.54
N MET A 42 7.23 11.85 -8.29
CA MET A 42 8.06 11.21 -7.26
C MET A 42 7.57 9.77 -7.00
N ARG A 43 8.49 8.91 -6.56
CA ARG A 43 8.17 7.55 -6.13
C ARG A 43 7.90 7.54 -4.63
N ASN A 44 6.99 6.70 -4.14
CA ASN A 44 6.75 6.59 -2.69
C ASN A 44 8.01 6.11 -1.94
N LYS A 45 8.70 5.11 -2.51
CA LYS A 45 9.84 4.45 -1.86
C LYS A 45 10.91 4.07 -2.88
N LEU A 46 12.17 4.18 -2.47
CA LEU A 46 13.34 3.74 -3.21
C LEU A 46 14.24 2.94 -2.27
N GLN A 47 14.68 1.76 -2.70
CA GLN A 47 15.65 0.94 -1.98
C GLN A 47 16.98 0.95 -2.71
N CYS A 48 18.07 1.28 -2.01
CA CYS A 48 19.39 1.36 -2.64
C CYS A 48 20.53 0.98 -1.67
N PRO A 49 21.67 0.52 -2.20
CA PRO A 49 22.88 0.26 -1.41
C PRO A 49 23.51 1.54 -0.85
N GLU A 50 24.34 1.37 0.18
CA GLU A 50 25.16 2.43 0.77
C GLU A 50 26.07 3.12 -0.27
N LEU A 51 26.39 4.40 -0.02
CA LEU A 51 27.34 5.21 -0.80
C LEU A 51 26.95 5.44 -2.27
N GLN A 52 25.70 5.14 -2.66
CA GLN A 52 25.20 5.41 -4.00
C GLN A 52 24.87 6.89 -4.20
N LYS A 53 25.16 7.40 -5.41
CA LYS A 53 24.64 8.67 -5.90
C LYS A 53 23.23 8.45 -6.44
N LEU A 54 22.26 9.20 -5.91
CA LEU A 54 20.88 9.16 -6.33
C LEU A 54 20.64 10.13 -7.47
N LEU A 55 20.18 9.59 -8.60
CA LEU A 55 19.83 10.37 -9.77
C LEU A 55 18.32 10.66 -9.78
N LEU A 56 17.90 11.67 -10.52
CA LEU A 56 16.48 12.04 -10.60
C LEU A 56 15.61 10.88 -11.12
N LYS A 57 16.09 10.08 -12.07
CA LYS A 57 15.38 8.89 -12.57
C LYS A 57 15.12 7.82 -11.50
N ASP A 58 15.97 7.77 -10.47
CA ASP A 58 15.84 6.81 -9.38
C ASP A 58 14.74 7.27 -8.41
N LEU A 59 14.60 8.59 -8.23
CA LEU A 59 13.67 9.21 -7.29
C LEU A 59 12.28 9.48 -7.89
N ALA A 60 12.20 9.72 -9.20
CA ALA A 60 10.99 10.15 -9.88
C ALA A 60 10.87 9.58 -11.31
N GLN A 61 9.64 9.45 -11.77
CA GLN A 61 9.31 9.31 -13.19
C GLN A 61 9.25 10.70 -13.83
N ILE A 62 9.87 10.85 -14.99
CA ILE A 62 10.05 12.14 -15.66
C ILE A 62 9.43 12.05 -17.05
N ILE A 63 8.60 13.03 -17.40
CA ILE A 63 8.14 13.24 -18.77
C ILE A 63 8.58 14.65 -19.17
N ALA A 64 9.43 14.74 -20.18
CA ALA A 64 9.99 15.99 -20.68
C ALA A 64 10.28 15.86 -22.18
N PRO A 65 10.42 16.98 -22.90
CA PRO A 65 10.89 16.95 -24.28
C PRO A 65 12.27 16.27 -24.40
N GLU A 66 12.48 15.52 -25.49
CA GLU A 66 13.72 14.80 -25.85
C GLU A 66 15.03 15.53 -25.49
N PRO A 67 15.25 16.83 -25.81
CA PRO A 67 16.51 17.50 -25.50
C PRO A 67 16.82 17.62 -24.00
N TYR A 68 15.80 17.56 -23.14
CA TYR A 68 15.96 17.70 -21.69
C TYR A 68 15.99 16.35 -20.97
N LEU A 69 15.33 15.33 -21.54
CA LEU A 69 15.06 14.07 -20.85
C LEU A 69 16.33 13.35 -20.37
N ASN A 70 17.34 13.22 -21.22
CA ASN A 70 18.59 12.52 -20.87
C ASN A 70 19.37 13.23 -19.76
N THR A 71 19.42 14.57 -19.80
CA THR A 71 20.10 15.37 -18.78
C THR A 71 19.35 15.31 -17.46
N LEU A 72 18.01 15.41 -17.50
CA LEU A 72 17.16 15.29 -16.31
C LEU A 72 17.32 13.92 -15.66
N GLN A 73 17.24 12.83 -16.43
CA GLN A 73 17.35 11.47 -15.89
C GLN A 73 18.67 11.22 -15.15
N ASN A 74 19.77 11.83 -15.61
CA ASN A 74 21.10 11.65 -15.04
C ASN A 74 21.52 12.79 -14.10
N LEU A 75 20.60 13.68 -13.73
CA LEU A 75 20.87 14.75 -12.78
C LEU A 75 21.08 14.16 -11.37
N PRO A 76 22.25 14.37 -10.74
CA PRO A 76 22.48 13.94 -9.36
C PRO A 76 21.71 14.83 -8.39
N ILE A 77 20.84 14.23 -7.58
CA ILE A 77 20.01 14.95 -6.60
C ILE A 77 20.62 14.85 -5.21
N TYR A 78 21.09 13.67 -4.82
CA TYR A 78 21.60 13.42 -3.48
C TYR A 78 22.71 12.37 -3.50
N GLN A 79 23.67 12.46 -2.58
CA GLN A 79 24.71 11.46 -2.40
C GLN A 79 24.62 10.90 -0.99
N ILE A 80 24.40 9.58 -0.89
CA ILE A 80 24.30 8.88 0.39
C ILE A 80 25.67 8.88 1.07
N ARG A 81 25.72 9.40 2.29
CA ARG A 81 26.89 9.43 3.15
C ARG A 81 26.76 8.38 4.26
N LYS A 82 27.88 7.96 4.86
CA LYS A 82 27.88 7.00 5.98
C LYS A 82 27.21 7.55 7.24
N GLU A 83 27.16 8.87 7.37
CA GLU A 83 26.51 9.58 8.47
C GLU A 83 24.99 9.66 8.30
N ASP A 84 24.48 9.39 7.08
CA ASP A 84 23.06 9.39 6.83
C ASP A 84 22.43 8.17 7.51
N LYS A 85 21.24 8.37 8.07
CA LYS A 85 20.46 7.28 8.69
C LYS A 85 19.99 6.29 7.64
N ASN A 86 19.47 5.15 8.09
CA ASN A 86 18.90 4.12 7.23
C ASN A 86 17.76 4.63 6.33
N PHE A 87 17.09 5.71 6.73
CA PHE A 87 16.02 6.35 5.97
C PHE A 87 16.37 7.80 5.68
N ILE A 88 16.18 8.21 4.42
CA ILE A 88 16.44 9.57 3.94
C ILE A 88 15.19 10.03 3.20
N ILE A 89 14.67 11.20 3.57
CA ILE A 89 13.50 11.81 2.92
C ILE A 89 13.99 12.82 1.89
N ILE A 90 13.66 12.61 0.62
CA ILE A 90 13.93 13.57 -0.46
C ILE A 90 12.62 14.24 -0.87
N ASP A 91 12.51 15.53 -0.56
CA ASP A 91 11.36 16.37 -0.90
C ASP A 91 11.38 16.77 -2.39
N VAL A 92 10.20 16.88 -2.99
CA VAL A 92 10.03 17.37 -4.36
C VAL A 92 10.53 18.80 -4.53
N ILE A 93 10.47 19.65 -3.49
CA ILE A 93 10.99 21.02 -3.55
C ILE A 93 12.50 21.02 -3.81
N LYS A 94 13.25 20.12 -3.16
CA LYS A 94 14.69 19.96 -3.41
C LYS A 94 14.98 19.52 -4.84
N VAL A 95 14.16 18.62 -5.35
CA VAL A 95 14.25 18.16 -6.74
C VAL A 95 14.00 19.32 -7.71
N ILE A 96 12.94 20.10 -7.50
CA ILE A 96 12.62 21.27 -8.33
C ILE A 96 13.77 22.28 -8.30
N ASP A 97 14.31 22.60 -7.12
CA ASP A 97 15.46 23.52 -7.00
C ASP A 97 16.67 23.04 -7.80
N GLN A 98 16.99 21.75 -7.77
CA GLN A 98 18.08 21.18 -8.58
C GLN A 98 17.79 21.22 -10.09
N VAL A 99 16.54 20.97 -10.49
CA VAL A 99 16.13 21.04 -11.90
C VAL A 99 16.21 22.47 -12.43
N LEU A 100 15.71 23.45 -11.66
CA LEU A 100 15.69 24.87 -12.06
C LEU A 100 17.10 25.48 -12.11
N LYS A 101 18.07 24.96 -11.35
CA LYS A 101 19.48 25.36 -11.48
C LYS A 101 20.07 25.02 -12.84
N VAL A 102 19.64 23.91 -13.45
CA VAL A 102 20.13 23.46 -14.76
C VAL A 102 19.26 24.03 -15.89
N PHE A 103 17.95 24.14 -15.66
CA PHE A 103 16.98 24.66 -16.63
C PHE A 103 16.13 25.79 -16.02
N PRO A 104 16.66 27.03 -15.92
CA PRO A 104 15.96 28.14 -15.25
C PRO A 104 14.66 28.59 -15.91
N GLN A 105 14.44 28.22 -17.18
CA GLN A 105 13.24 28.56 -17.94
C GLN A 105 12.26 27.39 -18.11
N ALA A 106 12.50 26.26 -17.43
CA ALA A 106 11.58 25.14 -17.49
C ALA A 106 10.36 25.39 -16.59
N ASP A 107 9.19 24.96 -17.07
CA ASP A 107 7.97 24.91 -16.28
C ASP A 107 7.85 23.52 -15.65
N VAL A 108 8.07 23.41 -14.34
CA VAL A 108 8.09 22.11 -13.64
C VAL A 108 6.74 21.85 -12.98
N GLN A 109 6.08 20.78 -13.39
CA GLN A 109 4.81 20.34 -12.82
C GLN A 109 4.99 19.01 -12.08
N THR A 110 4.50 18.95 -10.85
CA THR A 110 4.65 17.76 -9.99
C THR A 110 3.35 16.97 -9.93
N ILE A 111 3.47 15.65 -9.90
CA ILE A 111 2.34 14.72 -9.84
C ILE A 111 2.63 13.64 -8.80
N GLY A 112 1.63 13.23 -8.02
CA GLY A 112 1.77 12.14 -7.07
C GLY A 112 2.37 12.59 -5.73
N PRO A 113 3.17 11.72 -5.06
CA PRO A 113 3.66 12.02 -3.72
C PRO A 113 4.61 13.22 -3.71
N ALA A 114 4.60 14.00 -2.63
CA ALA A 114 5.49 15.16 -2.48
C ALA A 114 6.94 14.79 -2.12
N GLN A 115 7.21 13.53 -1.82
CA GLN A 115 8.51 13.08 -1.32
C GLN A 115 8.76 11.61 -1.65
N THR A 116 10.04 11.25 -1.71
CA THR A 116 10.51 9.87 -1.85
C THR A 116 11.22 9.44 -0.58
N ILE A 117 10.78 8.32 0.01
CA ILE A 117 11.47 7.66 1.13
C ILE A 117 12.58 6.78 0.56
N VAL A 118 13.83 7.13 0.84
CA VAL A 118 14.99 6.33 0.43
C VAL A 118 15.42 5.46 1.60
N GLU A 119 15.32 4.14 1.42
CA GLU A 119 15.78 3.13 2.36
C GLU A 119 17.15 2.61 1.91
N VAL A 120 18.15 2.80 2.78
CA VAL A 120 19.50 2.31 2.58
C VAL A 120 19.59 0.86 3.06
N ILE A 121 19.74 -0.07 2.11
CA ILE A 121 19.83 -1.50 2.42
C ILE A 121 21.27 -1.85 2.80
N TYR A 122 21.48 -2.06 4.09
CA TYR A 122 22.68 -2.70 4.62
C TYR A 122 22.63 -4.19 4.31
N LYS A 123 23.79 -4.79 3.99
CA LYS A 123 23.86 -6.25 3.78
C LYS A 123 23.31 -6.96 5.02
N LYS A 124 22.19 -7.67 4.84
CA LYS A 124 21.55 -8.44 5.91
C LYS A 124 22.56 -9.44 6.47
N LYS A 125 22.80 -9.39 7.79
CA LYS A 125 23.49 -10.47 8.49
C LYS A 125 22.64 -11.74 8.31
N LYS A 126 23.26 -12.82 7.83
CA LYS A 126 22.57 -14.11 7.73
C LYS A 126 22.17 -14.53 9.15
N ALA A 127 20.88 -14.75 9.37
CA ALA A 127 20.41 -15.34 10.62
C ALA A 127 21.11 -16.69 10.81
N SER A 128 21.53 -17.00 12.03
CA SER A 128 22.16 -18.29 12.28
C SER A 128 21.09 -19.39 12.14
N PRO A 129 21.38 -20.49 11.43
CA PRO A 129 20.44 -21.62 11.31
C PRO A 129 19.98 -22.14 12.68
N LEU A 130 20.85 -22.06 13.69
CA LEU A 130 20.54 -22.46 15.06
C LEU A 130 19.48 -21.56 15.71
N LEU A 131 19.58 -20.23 15.57
CA LEU A 131 18.55 -19.33 16.08
C LEU A 131 17.22 -19.56 15.37
N PHE A 132 17.25 -19.80 14.06
CA PHE A 132 16.04 -20.11 13.31
C PHE A 132 15.34 -21.36 13.85
N ILE A 133 16.07 -22.46 14.04
CA ILE A 133 15.53 -23.71 14.60
C ILE A 133 15.00 -23.50 16.02
N SER A 134 15.72 -22.73 16.84
CA SER A 134 15.30 -22.44 18.21
C SER A 134 13.99 -21.66 18.26
N VAL A 135 13.84 -20.61 17.46
CA VAL A 135 12.59 -19.84 17.37
C VAL A 135 11.46 -20.69 16.80
N TRP A 136 11.74 -21.51 15.77
CA TRP A 136 10.75 -22.41 15.20
C TRP A 136 10.20 -23.41 16.22
N LEU A 137 11.08 -24.03 17.01
CA LEU A 137 10.69 -24.97 18.06
C LEU A 137 9.92 -24.26 19.18
N LEU A 138 10.35 -23.05 19.58
CA LEU A 138 9.64 -22.25 20.57
C LEU A 138 8.21 -21.91 20.11
N LEU A 139 8.04 -21.49 18.85
CA LEU A 139 6.72 -21.19 18.28
C LEU A 139 5.86 -22.46 18.16
N PHE A 140 6.44 -23.58 17.76
CA PHE A 140 5.73 -24.85 17.67
C PHE A 140 5.22 -25.31 19.04
N ILE A 141 6.08 -25.31 20.06
CA ILE A 141 5.70 -25.69 21.43
C ILE A 141 4.69 -24.69 21.99
N GLY A 142 4.88 -23.39 21.78
CA GLY A 142 3.95 -22.36 22.25
C GLY A 142 2.55 -22.51 21.65
N ALA A 143 2.47 -22.78 20.35
CA ALA A 143 1.20 -23.05 19.68
C ALA A 143 0.55 -24.35 20.19
N ALA A 144 1.31 -25.43 20.32
CA ALA A 144 0.81 -26.69 20.87
C ALA A 144 0.29 -26.54 22.30
N PHE A 145 1.02 -25.80 23.15
CA PHE A 145 0.61 -25.52 24.53
C PHE A 145 -0.66 -24.66 24.58
N THR A 146 -0.77 -23.66 23.72
CA THR A 146 -1.97 -22.81 23.63
C THR A 146 -3.19 -23.64 23.20
N ILE A 147 -3.05 -24.48 22.17
CA ILE A 147 -4.12 -25.38 21.71
C ILE A 147 -4.52 -26.34 22.83
N MET A 148 -3.56 -26.92 23.56
CA MET A 148 -3.83 -27.81 24.67
C MET A 148 -4.59 -27.11 25.80
N ASN A 149 -4.18 -25.89 26.17
CA ASN A 149 -4.87 -25.11 27.19
C ASN A 149 -6.30 -24.78 26.76
N PHE A 150 -6.55 -24.36 25.52
CA PHE A 150 -7.92 -24.15 25.04
C PHE A 150 -8.73 -25.46 24.99
N HIS A 151 -8.11 -26.57 24.61
CA HIS A 151 -8.78 -27.87 24.58
C HIS A 151 -9.23 -28.33 25.97
N GLU A 152 -8.42 -28.03 26.99
CA GLU A 152 -8.69 -28.35 28.38
C GLU A 152 -9.66 -27.35 29.04
N ASP A 153 -9.48 -26.05 28.78
CA ASP A 153 -10.31 -24.96 29.29
C ASP A 153 -11.77 -25.08 28.80
N VAL A 154 -11.95 -25.38 27.51
CA VAL A 154 -13.29 -25.68 26.94
C VAL A 154 -13.74 -27.12 27.27
N SER A 155 -12.88 -27.92 27.92
CA SER A 155 -13.12 -29.32 28.28
C SER A 155 -13.71 -30.12 27.11
N MET A 156 -13.08 -30.03 25.93
CA MET A 156 -13.59 -30.64 24.69
C MET A 156 -13.88 -32.14 24.84
N GLY A 157 -13.11 -32.83 25.68
CA GLY A 157 -13.38 -34.23 26.04
C GLY A 157 -14.74 -34.43 26.72
N LYS A 158 -15.13 -33.55 27.67
CA LYS A 158 -16.45 -33.60 28.31
C LYS A 158 -17.55 -33.27 27.31
N VAL A 159 -17.34 -32.26 26.46
CA VAL A 159 -18.30 -31.85 25.42
C VAL A 159 -18.57 -32.99 24.45
N HIS A 160 -17.54 -33.65 23.94
CA HIS A 160 -17.70 -34.79 23.04
C HIS A 160 -18.42 -35.97 23.70
N ARG A 161 -18.13 -36.27 24.97
CA ARG A 161 -18.83 -37.31 25.73
C ARG A 161 -20.31 -37.00 25.94
N GLU A 162 -20.63 -35.77 26.33
CA GLU A 162 -22.02 -35.35 26.51
C GLU A 162 -22.80 -35.33 25.20
N LEU A 163 -22.19 -34.82 24.12
CA LEU A 163 -22.80 -34.85 22.80
C LEU A 163 -23.08 -36.29 22.34
N TYR A 164 -22.12 -37.20 22.55
CA TYR A 164 -22.29 -38.61 22.26
C TYR A 164 -23.41 -39.24 23.10
N ARG A 165 -23.49 -38.92 24.39
CA ARG A 165 -24.53 -39.42 25.30
C ARG A 165 -25.92 -38.89 24.92
N ILE A 166 -26.04 -37.62 24.58
CA ILE A 166 -27.32 -37.01 24.14
C ILE A 166 -27.83 -37.69 22.86
N ILE A 167 -26.94 -38.00 21.92
CA ILE A 167 -27.33 -38.56 20.62
C ILE A 167 -27.58 -40.06 20.69
N THR A 168 -26.73 -40.81 21.40
CA THR A 168 -26.76 -42.29 21.40
C THR A 168 -27.42 -42.89 22.64
N GLY A 169 -27.64 -42.09 23.69
CA GLY A 169 -28.11 -42.54 24.99
C GLY A 169 -27.09 -43.36 25.80
N LYS A 170 -25.87 -43.53 25.30
CA LYS A 170 -24.82 -44.37 25.91
C LYS A 170 -23.67 -43.52 26.41
N GLU A 171 -23.06 -43.94 27.51
CA GLU A 171 -21.81 -43.37 27.99
C GLU A 171 -20.63 -44.08 27.33
N ASP A 172 -19.78 -43.29 26.68
CA ASP A 172 -18.49 -43.72 26.15
C ASP A 172 -17.42 -42.74 26.64
N GLN A 173 -16.30 -43.27 27.13
CA GLN A 173 -15.22 -42.44 27.63
C GLN A 173 -14.44 -41.75 26.50
N ASN A 174 -14.43 -42.33 25.30
CA ASN A 174 -13.66 -41.84 24.14
C ASN A 174 -14.46 -41.97 22.84
N PRO A 175 -15.45 -41.09 22.59
CA PRO A 175 -16.28 -41.16 21.39
C PRO A 175 -15.48 -40.75 20.13
N LEU A 176 -14.82 -41.72 19.51
CA LEU A 176 -13.95 -41.53 18.34
C LEU A 176 -14.69 -40.92 17.14
N ILE A 177 -16.00 -41.15 17.05
CA ILE A 177 -16.85 -40.64 15.96
C ILE A 177 -16.94 -39.12 15.92
N PHE A 178 -16.74 -38.43 17.05
CA PHE A 178 -16.65 -36.97 17.10
C PHE A 178 -15.19 -36.47 17.04
N GLN A 179 -14.26 -37.21 17.64
CA GLN A 179 -12.84 -36.81 17.67
C GLN A 179 -12.18 -36.79 16.29
N ILE A 180 -12.47 -37.78 15.44
CA ILE A 180 -11.86 -37.86 14.10
C ILE A 180 -12.32 -36.69 13.21
N PRO A 181 -13.64 -36.42 13.03
CA PRO A 181 -14.09 -35.26 12.26
C PRO A 181 -13.70 -33.93 12.89
N TYR A 182 -13.68 -33.81 14.22
CA TYR A 182 -13.22 -32.61 14.91
C TYR A 182 -11.75 -32.30 14.58
N SER A 183 -10.87 -33.30 14.65
CA SER A 183 -9.44 -33.13 14.38
C SER A 183 -9.18 -32.80 12.91
N LEU A 184 -9.91 -33.46 12.00
CA LEU A 184 -9.82 -33.19 10.56
C LEU A 184 -10.38 -31.80 10.22
N GLY A 185 -11.51 -31.42 10.81
CA GLY A 185 -12.11 -30.10 10.67
C GLY A 185 -11.23 -28.99 11.20
N LEU A 186 -10.53 -29.20 12.32
CA LEU A 186 -9.54 -28.26 12.85
C LEU A 186 -8.36 -28.11 11.90
N GLY A 187 -7.80 -29.22 11.40
CA GLY A 187 -6.69 -29.19 10.43
C GLY A 187 -7.08 -28.49 9.11
N VAL A 188 -8.21 -28.87 8.53
CA VAL A 188 -8.74 -28.26 7.30
C VAL A 188 -9.10 -26.79 7.54
N GLY A 189 -9.72 -26.47 8.66
CA GLY A 189 -10.07 -25.10 9.06
C GLY A 189 -8.83 -24.21 9.15
N MET A 190 -7.74 -24.71 9.74
CA MET A 190 -6.47 -23.99 9.80
C MET A 190 -5.84 -23.78 8.41
N ILE A 191 -5.89 -24.80 7.54
CA ILE A 191 -5.37 -24.69 6.16
C ILE A 191 -6.16 -23.67 5.34
N LEU A 192 -7.50 -23.65 5.49
CA LEU A 192 -8.38 -22.70 4.81
C LEU A 192 -8.26 -21.29 5.39
N PHE A 193 -8.17 -21.14 6.71
CA PHE A 193 -8.03 -19.86 7.41
C PHE A 193 -6.75 -19.13 6.98
N PHE A 194 -5.63 -19.86 6.92
CA PHE A 194 -4.37 -19.28 6.46
C PHE A 194 -4.25 -19.18 4.94
N ASN A 195 -5.23 -19.70 4.18
CA ASN A 195 -5.40 -19.55 2.73
C ASN A 195 -4.08 -19.58 1.92
N HIS A 196 -3.11 -20.39 2.33
CA HIS A 196 -1.75 -20.35 1.75
C HIS A 196 -1.51 -21.47 0.73
N VAL A 197 -2.36 -22.50 0.72
CA VAL A 197 -2.14 -23.72 -0.08
C VAL A 197 -2.94 -23.74 -1.39
N PHE A 198 -4.04 -22.99 -1.49
CA PHE A 198 -4.76 -22.82 -2.74
C PHE A 198 -4.46 -21.45 -3.33
N GLN A 199 -3.53 -21.39 -4.28
CA GLN A 199 -3.25 -20.20 -5.12
C GLN A 199 -4.46 -19.74 -5.97
N LYS A 200 -5.62 -20.39 -5.83
CA LYS A 200 -6.85 -20.06 -6.54
C LYS A 200 -7.65 -19.09 -5.69
N ARG A 201 -7.37 -17.79 -5.86
CA ARG A 201 -8.16 -16.70 -5.29
C ARG A 201 -9.61 -16.82 -5.78
N ILE A 202 -10.50 -17.32 -4.94
CA ILE A 202 -11.94 -17.34 -5.25
C ILE A 202 -12.56 -15.96 -4.97
N ASN A 203 -11.87 -15.11 -4.20
CA ASN A 203 -12.18 -13.69 -3.95
C ASN A 203 -10.90 -12.85 -4.11
N GLU A 204 -11.02 -11.67 -4.73
CA GLU A 204 -9.94 -10.68 -4.91
C GLU A 204 -9.72 -9.78 -3.68
N GLU A 205 -10.48 -9.99 -2.62
CA GLU A 205 -10.44 -9.18 -1.41
C GLU A 205 -9.18 -9.47 -0.59
N PRO A 206 -8.47 -8.44 -0.10
CA PRO A 206 -7.31 -8.63 0.76
C PRO A 206 -7.72 -9.28 2.08
N SER A 207 -6.87 -10.14 2.63
CA SER A 207 -7.12 -10.73 3.95
C SER A 207 -7.08 -9.64 5.04
N PRO A 208 -7.83 -9.80 6.14
CA PRO A 208 -7.81 -8.83 7.24
C PRO A 208 -6.39 -8.51 7.75
N LEU A 209 -5.51 -9.51 7.78
CA LEU A 209 -4.11 -9.33 8.18
C LEU A 209 -3.32 -8.51 7.15
N GLU A 210 -3.53 -8.72 5.85
CA GLU A 210 -2.89 -7.91 4.81
C GLU A 210 -3.34 -6.45 4.88
N VAL A 211 -4.64 -6.20 5.14
CA VAL A 211 -5.17 -4.85 5.33
C VAL A 211 -4.52 -4.17 6.53
N GLU A 212 -4.45 -4.87 7.66
CA GLU A 212 -3.81 -4.32 8.87
C GLU A 212 -2.31 -4.07 8.66
N MET A 213 -1.61 -4.99 7.98
CA MET A 213 -0.20 -4.82 7.64
C MET A 213 0.03 -3.65 6.68
N PHE A 214 -0.89 -3.42 5.74
CA PHE A 214 -0.86 -2.28 4.85
C PHE A 214 -1.01 -0.97 5.61
N ASN A 215 -2.01 -0.87 6.49
CA ASN A 215 -2.22 0.31 7.34
C ASN A 215 -1.00 0.57 8.24
N TYR A 216 -0.49 -0.47 8.90
CA TYR A 216 0.73 -0.37 9.71
C TYR A 216 1.92 0.17 8.89
N GLN A 217 2.10 -0.31 7.66
CA GLN A 217 3.17 0.18 6.79
C GLN A 217 2.97 1.65 6.38
N GLN A 218 1.73 2.07 6.13
CA GLN A 218 1.41 3.48 5.84
C GLN A 218 1.71 4.38 7.05
N ASP A 219 1.32 3.96 8.24
CA ASP A 219 1.56 4.71 9.47
C ASP A 219 3.07 4.85 9.75
N LEU A 220 3.85 3.80 9.52
CA LEU A 220 5.31 3.86 9.60
C LEU A 220 5.91 4.82 8.59
N ASP A 221 5.48 4.76 7.33
CA ASP A 221 5.98 5.64 6.28
C ASP A 221 5.65 7.11 6.62
N GLN A 222 4.43 7.38 7.10
CA GLN A 222 4.00 8.71 7.55
C GLN A 222 4.81 9.20 8.76
N TYR A 223 5.05 8.34 9.75
CA TYR A 223 5.88 8.67 10.90
C TYR A 223 7.29 9.06 10.48
N MET A 224 7.92 8.30 9.58
CA MET A 224 9.26 8.58 9.06
C MET A 224 9.32 9.91 8.30
N ILE A 225 8.31 10.19 7.49
CA ILE A 225 8.17 11.47 6.79
C ILE A 225 8.21 12.63 7.77
N VAL A 226 7.43 12.60 8.85
CA VAL A 226 7.35 13.70 9.81
C VAL A 226 8.65 13.85 10.62
N HIS A 227 9.27 12.74 11.04
CA HIS A 227 10.39 12.78 11.97
C HIS A 227 11.76 12.93 11.28
N GLU A 228 11.93 12.42 10.06
CA GLU A 228 13.19 12.53 9.32
C GLU A 228 13.22 13.71 8.34
N ASN A 229 12.06 14.29 8.00
CA ASN A 229 12.03 15.52 7.21
C ASN A 229 12.38 16.73 8.09
N LYS A 230 13.68 17.02 8.19
CA LYS A 230 14.24 18.19 8.90
C LYS A 230 13.69 19.54 8.40
N GLU A 231 13.12 19.61 7.20
CA GLU A 231 12.55 20.86 6.64
C GLU A 231 11.09 21.06 7.02
N SER A 232 10.40 20.02 7.50
CA SER A 232 9.00 20.11 7.95
C SER A 232 8.87 20.69 9.37
N MET A 233 9.92 20.64 10.18
CA MET A 233 9.95 21.21 11.53
C MET A 233 10.79 22.48 11.57
N LYS A 234 10.13 23.63 11.69
CA LYS A 234 10.79 24.92 11.91
C LYS A 234 10.74 25.25 13.41
N GLU A 235 11.84 25.00 14.11
CA GLU A 235 12.03 25.55 15.46
C GLU A 235 12.34 27.05 15.32
N LEU A 236 11.36 27.88 15.64
CA LEU A 236 11.62 29.30 15.86
C LEU A 236 12.33 29.41 17.22
N LYS A 237 13.54 29.96 17.23
CA LYS A 237 14.13 30.43 18.48
C LYS A 237 13.43 31.73 18.85
N ASP A 238 12.89 31.80 20.06
CA ASP A 238 12.43 33.06 20.64
C ASP A 238 13.70 33.89 20.95
N ASP A 239 13.88 34.98 20.21
CA ASP A 239 14.92 36.00 20.43
C ASP A 239 14.59 36.92 21.64
#